data_AF-A0A0B7BNU2-F1
#
_entry.id   AF-A0A0B7BNU2-F1
#
_cell.length_a   1.000
_cell.length_b   1.000
_cell.length_c   1.000
_cell.angle_alpha   90.00
_cell.angle_beta   90.00
_cell.angle_gamma   90.00
#
_symmetry.space_group_name_H-M   'P 1'
#
loop_
_entity.id
_entity.type
_entity.pdbx_description
1 polymer ?
#
loop_
_entity_poly.entity_id
_entity_poly.type
_entity_poly.pdbx_seq_one_letter_code
_entity_poly.pdbx_strand_id
1 'polypeptide(L)'
;LDHSKTLREQDIDPNEVLLLRRKFFYSDQNVDARDPVQLNLLYVQSRDAILNGTHPVSMEEAIQFGGLQCQVQFGDHVEAKHKPGFLDLKEFLPKEYVKIKGIEKKIFVEHKKFVGLTEVEAKVKYTQFCRSLKTYGITFFLVKEKMKGKNKLVPRLLGITKESVVRVDERTKEIMKTWPLTTVRRWAASPNSFTLDFGDYSDTYYSVQTTEGEQIS
;
A
#
# COMPACT_ATOMS: atom_id res chain seq x y z
N LEU A 1 6.98 11.07 -12.72
CA LEU A 1 7.54 11.23 -14.07
C LEU A 1 6.61 10.56 -15.07
N ASP A 2 6.07 11.37 -15.98
CA ASP A 2 5.43 10.93 -17.21
C ASP A 2 6.46 10.16 -18.05
N HIS A 3 6.10 8.93 -18.45
CA HIS A 3 7.00 8.05 -19.20
C HIS A 3 6.99 8.35 -20.71
N SER A 4 6.05 9.19 -21.17
CA SER A 4 5.97 9.63 -22.57
C SER A 4 6.81 10.87 -22.87
N LYS A 5 7.38 11.50 -21.83
CA LYS A 5 8.16 12.73 -21.91
C LYS A 5 9.59 12.51 -21.44
N THR A 6 10.51 13.27 -22.00
CA THR A 6 11.89 13.36 -21.52
C THR A 6 11.95 14.02 -20.15
N LEU A 7 13.09 13.86 -19.44
CA LEU A 7 13.33 14.56 -18.18
C LEU A 7 13.33 16.09 -18.35
N ARG A 8 13.85 16.59 -19.48
CA ARG A 8 13.90 18.02 -19.80
C ARG A 8 12.52 18.63 -20.01
N GLU A 9 11.61 17.90 -20.65
CA GLU A 9 10.21 18.33 -20.84
C GLU A 9 9.37 18.31 -19.55
N GLN A 10 9.93 17.73 -18.49
CA GLN A 10 9.33 17.66 -17.17
C GLN A 10 10.08 18.55 -16.15
N ASP A 11 10.93 19.46 -16.64
CA ASP A 11 11.70 20.41 -15.85
C ASP A 11 12.61 19.77 -14.78
N ILE A 12 13.11 18.55 -15.04
CA ILE A 12 14.07 17.86 -14.16
C ILE A 12 15.48 18.32 -14.48
N ASP A 13 16.20 18.85 -13.48
CA ASP A 13 17.57 19.33 -13.63
C ASP A 13 18.59 18.17 -13.73
N PRO A 14 19.68 18.29 -14.51
CA PRO A 14 20.72 17.25 -14.57
C PRO A 14 21.36 16.89 -13.22
N ASN A 15 21.32 17.77 -12.22
CA ASN A 15 21.86 17.53 -10.89
C ASN A 15 20.81 17.02 -9.88
N GLU A 16 19.56 16.85 -10.31
CA GLU A 16 18.47 16.41 -9.44
C GLU A 16 18.53 14.88 -9.20
N VAL A 17 18.46 14.47 -7.94
CA VAL A 17 18.55 13.05 -7.55
C VAL A 17 17.17 12.39 -7.67
N LEU A 18 17.05 11.38 -8.53
CA LEU A 18 15.83 10.59 -8.69
C LEU A 18 15.87 9.31 -7.87
N LEU A 19 14.72 8.93 -7.30
CA LEU A 19 14.56 7.66 -6.61
C LEU A 19 14.01 6.60 -7.58
N LEU A 20 14.74 5.51 -7.75
CA LEU A 20 14.24 4.33 -8.45
C LEU A 20 13.22 3.60 -7.57
N ARG A 21 11.98 3.50 -8.05
CA ARG A 21 10.91 2.73 -7.40
C ARG A 21 10.21 1.86 -8.42
N ARG A 22 9.86 0.64 -8.03
CA ARG A 22 9.10 -0.29 -8.87
C ARG A 22 7.68 0.25 -9.07
N LYS A 23 7.30 0.48 -10.34
CA LYS A 23 5.95 0.94 -10.73
C LYS A 23 4.99 -0.23 -11.00
N PHE A 24 5.49 -1.33 -11.57
CA PHE A 24 4.67 -2.48 -11.98
C PHE A 24 5.14 -3.80 -11.34
N PHE A 25 4.18 -4.63 -10.95
CA PHE A 25 4.40 -5.97 -10.39
C PHE A 25 3.93 -7.02 -11.41
N TYR A 26 4.86 -7.82 -11.95
CA TYR A 26 4.57 -8.76 -13.04
C TYR A 26 4.92 -10.21 -12.69
N SER A 27 6.11 -10.46 -12.13
CA SER A 27 6.53 -11.78 -11.66
C SER A 27 7.37 -11.64 -10.40
N ASP A 28 6.89 -12.16 -9.28
CA ASP A 28 7.63 -12.18 -8.01
C ASP A 28 8.08 -13.59 -7.64
N GLN A 29 8.39 -14.46 -8.60
CA GLN A 29 8.49 -15.90 -8.29
C GLN A 29 9.57 -16.30 -7.27
N ASN A 30 10.58 -15.48 -6.95
CA ASN A 30 11.59 -15.87 -5.96
C ASN A 30 11.91 -14.72 -4.98
N VAL A 31 11.49 -14.86 -3.71
CA VAL A 31 12.20 -14.23 -2.58
C VAL A 31 13.19 -15.29 -2.12
N ASP A 32 14.42 -15.21 -2.59
CA ASP A 32 15.45 -16.17 -2.18
C ASP A 32 16.18 -15.65 -0.94
N ALA A 33 16.06 -16.37 0.18
CA ALA A 33 16.80 -16.05 1.40
C ALA A 33 18.33 -16.16 1.22
N ARG A 34 18.78 -16.84 0.15
CA ARG A 34 20.20 -17.02 -0.19
C ARG A 34 20.81 -15.77 -0.83
N ASP A 35 20.00 -14.82 -1.29
CA ASP A 35 20.46 -13.50 -1.74
C ASP A 35 20.01 -12.41 -0.73
N PRO A 36 20.83 -12.11 0.28
CA PRO A 36 20.48 -11.11 1.29
C PRO A 36 20.36 -9.70 0.72
N VAL A 37 21.00 -9.39 -0.41
CA VAL A 37 20.93 -8.07 -1.05
C VAL A 37 19.56 -7.91 -1.71
N GLN A 38 19.14 -8.87 -2.53
CA GLN A 38 17.82 -8.86 -3.16
C GLN A 38 16.71 -8.85 -2.11
N LEU A 39 16.83 -9.68 -1.08
CA LEU A 39 15.86 -9.71 0.02
C LEU A 39 15.76 -8.36 0.74
N ASN A 40 16.90 -7.71 0.99
CA ASN A 40 16.91 -6.39 1.63
C ASN A 40 16.23 -5.33 0.75
N LEU A 41 16.46 -5.34 -0.56
CA LEU A 41 15.79 -4.44 -1.50
C LEU A 41 14.27 -4.64 -1.49
N LEU A 42 13.81 -5.89 -1.52
CA LEU A 42 12.38 -6.22 -1.45
C LEU A 42 11.76 -5.80 -0.11
N TYR A 43 12.45 -6.07 0.99
CA TYR A 43 12.02 -5.66 2.33
C TYR A 43 11.87 -4.13 2.42
N VAL A 44 12.90 -3.37 2.03
CA VAL A 44 12.87 -1.90 2.07
C VAL A 44 11.75 -1.36 1.20
N GLN A 45 11.59 -1.89 -0.02
CA GLN A 45 10.52 -1.46 -0.91
C GLN A 45 9.12 -1.72 -0.33
N SER A 46 8.88 -2.92 0.21
CA SER A 46 7.61 -3.27 0.85
C SER A 46 7.34 -2.41 2.08
N ARG A 47 8.35 -2.24 2.94
CA ARG A 47 8.25 -1.40 4.14
C ARG A 47 7.89 0.03 3.76
N ASP A 48 8.64 0.64 2.85
CA ASP A 48 8.42 2.03 2.47
C ASP A 48 7.06 2.22 1.78
N ALA A 49 6.60 1.23 1.01
CA ALA A 49 5.27 1.24 0.40
C ALA A 49 4.13 1.16 1.43
N ILE A 50 4.31 0.40 2.51
CA ILE A 50 3.33 0.34 3.61
C ILE A 50 3.36 1.66 4.40
N LEU A 51 4.54 2.11 4.83
CA LEU A 51 4.69 3.31 5.67
C LEU A 51 4.19 4.59 4.97
N ASN A 52 4.43 4.72 3.66
CA ASN A 52 3.95 5.86 2.90
C ASN A 52 2.48 5.74 2.45
N GLY A 53 1.83 4.60 2.69
CA GLY A 53 0.43 4.34 2.35
C GLY A 53 0.17 3.97 0.89
N THR A 54 1.20 3.80 0.06
CA THR A 54 1.03 3.34 -1.35
C THR A 54 0.63 1.87 -1.45
N HIS A 55 0.95 1.07 -0.44
CA HIS A 55 0.37 -0.25 -0.19
C HIS A 55 -0.54 -0.15 1.05
N PRO A 56 -1.86 0.01 0.86
CA PRO A 56 -2.82 0.06 1.95
C PRO A 56 -2.91 -1.28 2.67
N VAL A 57 -2.82 -1.22 4.00
CA VAL A 57 -2.93 -2.36 4.92
C VAL A 57 -3.91 -2.00 6.03
N SER A 58 -4.55 -3.02 6.62
CA SER A 58 -5.40 -2.83 7.80
C SER A 58 -4.56 -2.48 9.03
N MET A 59 -5.23 -2.04 10.10
CA MET A 59 -4.55 -1.75 11.37
C MET A 59 -3.88 -3.00 11.93
N GLU A 60 -4.56 -4.14 11.89
CA GLU A 60 -4.04 -5.42 12.36
C GLU A 60 -2.78 -5.84 11.58
N GLU A 61 -2.80 -5.70 10.26
CA GLU A 61 -1.65 -5.97 9.39
C GLU A 61 -0.49 -5.01 9.67
N ALA A 62 -0.76 -3.71 9.81
CA ALA A 62 0.25 -2.70 10.14
C ALA A 62 0.96 -3.00 11.47
N ILE A 63 0.22 -3.46 12.48
CA ILE A 63 0.80 -3.87 13.78
C ILE A 63 1.73 -5.08 13.61
N GLN A 64 1.34 -6.07 12.80
CA GLN A 64 2.19 -7.24 12.52
C GLN A 64 3.47 -6.85 11.77
N PHE A 65 3.37 -5.97 10.76
CA PHE A 65 4.56 -5.42 10.08
C PHE A 65 5.46 -4.65 11.04
N GLY A 66 4.88 -3.84 11.94
CA GLY A 66 5.63 -3.17 12.99
C GLY A 66 6.39 -4.15 13.89
N GLY A 67 5.76 -5.26 14.27
CA GLY A 67 6.39 -6.31 15.06
C GLY A 67 7.56 -7.00 14.35
N LEU A 68 7.40 -7.34 13.07
CA LEU A 68 8.47 -7.88 12.23
C LEU A 68 9.61 -6.86 12.03
N GLN A 69 9.27 -5.59 11.83
CA GLN A 69 10.27 -4.52 11.70
C GLN A 69 11.06 -4.33 13.00
N CYS A 70 10.43 -4.44 14.18
CA CYS A 70 11.15 -4.46 15.45
C CYS A 70 12.15 -5.62 15.52
N GLN A 71 11.77 -6.82 15.06
CA GLN A 71 12.69 -7.96 15.01
C GLN A 71 13.87 -7.70 14.07
N VAL A 72 13.63 -7.08 12.91
CA VAL A 72 14.68 -6.70 11.96
C VAL A 72 15.63 -5.64 12.54
N GLN A 73 15.12 -4.63 13.24
CA GLN A 73 15.92 -3.50 13.71
C GLN A 73 16.60 -3.74 15.08
N PHE A 74 15.94 -4.48 15.97
CA PHE A 74 16.35 -4.58 17.37
C PHE A 74 16.64 -6.02 17.82
N GLY A 75 16.39 -7.02 16.99
CA GLY A 75 16.46 -8.43 17.37
C GLY A 75 15.33 -8.80 18.34
N ASP A 76 15.59 -9.78 19.21
CA ASP A 76 14.59 -10.34 20.12
C ASP A 76 13.99 -9.32 21.09
N HIS A 77 12.70 -9.50 21.39
CA HIS A 77 11.99 -8.63 22.30
C HIS A 77 12.50 -8.74 23.75
N VAL A 78 12.93 -7.61 24.32
CA VAL A 78 13.35 -7.50 25.73
C VAL A 78 12.38 -6.61 26.51
N GLU A 79 11.59 -7.21 27.41
CA GLU A 79 10.54 -6.47 28.16
C GLU A 79 11.07 -5.30 28.99
N ALA A 80 12.31 -5.39 29.47
CA ALA A 80 12.92 -4.33 30.26
C ALA A 80 13.24 -3.08 29.41
N LYS A 81 13.53 -3.26 28.12
CA LYS A 81 13.98 -2.23 27.17
C LYS A 81 12.85 -1.74 26.27
N HIS A 82 12.10 -2.66 25.68
CA HIS A 82 11.04 -2.39 24.70
C HIS A 82 9.72 -2.05 25.40
N LYS A 83 9.68 -0.85 25.99
CA LYS A 83 8.55 -0.30 26.74
C LYS A 83 7.89 0.86 25.97
N PRO A 84 6.66 1.26 26.32
CA PRO A 84 6.00 2.40 25.67
C PRO A 84 6.87 3.67 25.69
N GLY A 85 6.97 4.33 24.55
CA GLY A 85 7.86 5.48 24.31
C GLY A 85 9.24 5.09 23.73
N PHE A 86 9.47 3.81 23.44
CA PHE A 86 10.72 3.35 22.83
C PHE A 86 10.72 3.52 21.31
N LEU A 87 9.57 3.31 20.64
CA LEU A 87 9.48 3.41 19.18
C LEU A 87 9.10 4.83 18.73
N ASP A 88 9.77 5.35 17.70
CA ASP A 88 9.18 6.41 16.88
C ASP A 88 8.15 5.78 15.93
N LEU A 89 6.88 5.81 16.34
CA LEU A 89 5.78 5.18 15.61
C LEU A 89 5.66 5.61 14.14
N LYS A 90 6.19 6.78 13.75
CA LYS A 90 6.17 7.24 12.35
C LYS A 90 7.05 6.38 11.44
N GLU A 91 8.03 5.69 11.99
CA GLU A 91 8.92 4.79 11.24
C GLU A 91 8.37 3.37 11.14
N PHE A 92 7.32 3.03 11.90
CA PHE A 92 6.78 1.66 12.01
C PHE A 92 5.34 1.53 11.52
N LEU A 93 4.62 2.64 11.35
CA LEU A 93 3.21 2.64 10.99
C LEU A 93 2.88 3.65 9.89
N PRO A 94 1.91 3.32 9.02
CA PRO A 94 1.25 4.32 8.18
C PRO A 94 0.71 5.49 9.01
N LYS A 95 0.75 6.71 8.44
CA LYS A 95 0.37 7.97 9.12
C LYS A 95 -1.01 7.92 9.78
N GLU A 96 -1.97 7.19 9.20
CA GLU A 96 -3.33 7.03 9.71
C GLU A 96 -3.40 6.27 11.06
N TYR A 97 -2.42 5.42 11.36
CA TYR A 97 -2.41 4.57 12.56
C TYR A 97 -1.53 5.09 13.70
N VAL A 98 -0.60 6.02 13.42
CA VAL A 98 0.37 6.56 14.41
C VAL A 98 -0.31 7.13 15.66
N LYS A 99 -1.49 7.75 15.53
CA LYS A 99 -2.19 8.42 16.64
C LYS A 99 -3.08 7.49 17.47
N ILE A 100 -3.13 6.19 17.15
CA ILE A 100 -3.98 5.23 17.86
C ILE A 100 -3.40 4.93 19.24
N LYS A 101 -4.17 5.23 20.29
CA LYS A 101 -3.75 4.99 21.67
C LYS A 101 -3.46 3.50 21.90
N GLY A 102 -2.29 3.21 22.47
CA GLY A 102 -1.88 1.85 22.83
C GLY A 102 -1.41 0.98 21.66
N ILE A 103 -1.28 1.51 20.45
CA ILE A 103 -0.82 0.74 19.28
C ILE A 103 0.61 0.20 19.45
N GLU A 104 1.48 0.97 20.11
CA GLU A 104 2.86 0.56 20.40
C GLU A 104 2.90 -0.73 21.26
N LYS A 105 2.02 -0.84 22.26
CA LYS A 105 1.91 -2.06 23.07
C LYS A 105 1.51 -3.26 22.20
N LYS A 106 0.62 -3.06 21.23
CA LYS A 106 0.21 -4.13 20.30
C LYS A 106 1.36 -4.54 19.38
N ILE A 107 2.17 -3.58 18.91
CA ILE A 107 3.40 -3.88 18.15
C ILE A 107 4.34 -4.76 18.97
N PHE A 108 4.56 -4.43 20.25
CA PHE A 108 5.40 -5.26 21.10
C PHE A 108 4.82 -6.65 21.39
N VAL A 109 3.50 -6.78 21.47
CA VAL A 109 2.84 -8.11 21.55
C VAL A 109 3.13 -8.93 20.31
N GLU A 110 3.09 -8.35 19.11
CA GLU A 110 3.49 -9.05 17.87
C GLU A 110 5.00 -9.33 17.83
N HIS A 111 5.85 -8.37 18.24
CA HIS A 111 7.31 -8.53 18.30
C HIS A 111 7.71 -9.75 19.14
N LYS A 112 7.04 -9.99 20.28
CA LYS A 112 7.27 -11.18 21.12
C LYS A 112 7.02 -12.51 20.40
N LYS A 113 6.13 -12.55 19.40
CA LYS A 113 5.85 -13.77 18.63
C LYS A 113 6.98 -14.13 17.66
N PHE A 114 7.90 -13.20 17.41
CA PHE A 114 8.99 -13.35 16.45
C PHE A 114 10.35 -13.54 17.12
N VAL A 115 10.39 -13.69 18.45
CA VAL A 115 11.61 -14.02 19.20
C VAL A 115 12.24 -15.31 18.65
N GLY A 116 13.55 -15.30 18.50
CA GLY A 116 14.35 -16.39 17.94
C GLY A 116 14.50 -16.34 16.42
N LEU A 117 13.79 -15.43 15.72
CA LEU A 117 14.03 -15.21 14.30
C LEU A 117 15.27 -14.36 14.09
N THR A 118 16.11 -14.78 13.14
CA THR A 118 17.21 -13.93 12.65
C THR A 118 16.67 -12.75 11.84
N GLU A 119 17.50 -11.73 11.63
CA GLU A 119 17.17 -10.58 10.79
C GLU A 119 16.73 -11.02 9.37
N VAL A 120 17.45 -11.97 8.78
CA VAL A 120 17.16 -12.51 7.44
C VAL A 120 15.79 -13.19 7.43
N GLU A 121 15.50 -14.07 8.39
CA GLU A 121 14.21 -14.75 8.47
C GLU A 121 13.05 -13.76 8.72
N ALA A 122 13.28 -12.73 9.53
CA ALA A 122 12.29 -11.68 9.76
C ALA A 122 12.00 -10.89 8.47
N LYS A 123 13.01 -10.55 7.66
CA LYS A 123 12.82 -9.93 6.33
C LYS A 123 12.10 -10.85 5.35
N VAL A 124 12.41 -12.16 5.36
CA VAL A 124 11.68 -13.15 4.54
C VAL A 124 10.21 -13.19 4.95
N LYS A 125 9.90 -13.29 6.25
CA LYS A 125 8.51 -13.28 6.73
C LYS A 125 7.79 -11.97 6.40
N TYR A 126 8.47 -10.82 6.53
CA TYR A 126 7.89 -9.51 6.18
C TYR A 126 7.49 -9.45 4.70
N THR A 127 8.40 -9.84 3.81
CA THR A 127 8.15 -9.82 2.36
C THR A 127 7.10 -10.85 1.95
N GLN A 128 7.11 -12.06 2.52
CA GLN A 128 6.09 -13.07 2.29
C GLN A 128 4.71 -12.60 2.76
N PHE A 129 4.64 -11.99 3.94
CA PHE A 129 3.39 -11.47 4.48
C PHE A 129 2.83 -10.35 3.60
N CYS A 130 3.66 -9.37 3.22
CA CYS A 130 3.30 -8.30 2.28
C CYS A 130 2.72 -8.85 0.98
N ARG A 131 3.31 -9.92 0.43
CA ARG A 131 2.85 -10.58 -0.80
C ARG A 131 1.57 -11.38 -0.64
N SER A 132 1.28 -11.88 0.56
CA SER A 132 0.06 -12.63 0.84
C SER A 132 -1.18 -11.75 0.94
N LEU A 133 -1.00 -10.43 1.07
CA LEU A 133 -2.10 -9.49 1.20
C LEU A 133 -2.90 -9.41 -0.10
N LYS A 134 -4.23 -9.33 0.04
CA LYS A 134 -5.15 -9.13 -1.09
C LYS A 134 -4.93 -7.80 -1.81
N THR A 135 -4.27 -6.85 -1.15
CA THR A 135 -3.91 -5.52 -1.68
C THR A 135 -2.56 -5.52 -2.41
N TYR A 136 -1.82 -6.62 -2.39
CA TYR A 136 -0.50 -6.69 -3.02
C TYR A 136 -0.58 -6.58 -4.55
N GLY A 137 0.34 -5.81 -5.13
CA GLY A 137 0.42 -5.61 -6.58
C GLY A 137 -0.71 -4.75 -7.16
N ILE A 138 -1.49 -4.09 -6.32
CA ILE A 138 -2.58 -3.19 -6.72
C ILE A 138 -2.11 -1.74 -6.59
N THR A 139 -2.30 -0.93 -7.62
CA THR A 139 -2.07 0.53 -7.55
C THR A 139 -3.32 1.20 -7.03
N PHE A 140 -3.23 1.87 -5.88
CA PHE A 140 -4.39 2.49 -5.22
C PHE A 140 -4.42 4.00 -5.37
N PHE A 141 -5.64 4.52 -5.49
CA PHE A 141 -5.96 5.94 -5.48
C PHE A 141 -7.02 6.21 -4.41
N LEU A 142 -6.82 7.25 -3.61
CA LEU A 142 -7.81 7.69 -2.64
C LEU A 142 -8.85 8.55 -3.34
N VAL A 143 -10.07 8.03 -3.45
CA VAL A 143 -11.17 8.69 -4.14
C VAL A 143 -12.36 8.91 -3.21
N LYS A 144 -13.33 9.73 -3.63
CA LYS A 144 -14.56 9.97 -2.87
C LYS A 144 -15.79 9.59 -3.68
N GLU A 145 -16.63 8.75 -3.09
CA GLU A 145 -17.89 8.32 -3.70
C GLU A 145 -19.06 9.14 -3.17
N LYS A 146 -19.96 9.55 -4.05
CA LYS A 146 -21.24 10.14 -3.64
C LYS A 146 -22.22 9.03 -3.27
N MET A 147 -22.76 9.06 -2.05
CA MET A 147 -23.81 8.12 -1.66
C MET A 147 -25.14 8.42 -2.35
N LYS A 148 -25.82 7.39 -2.86
CA LYS A 148 -27.16 7.51 -3.43
C LYS A 148 -28.11 8.14 -2.39
N GLY A 149 -28.83 9.19 -2.79
CA GLY A 149 -29.80 9.88 -1.93
C GLY A 149 -29.21 10.74 -0.80
N LYS A 150 -27.88 10.93 -0.73
CA LYS A 150 -27.24 11.78 0.28
C LYS A 150 -26.20 12.70 -0.36
N ASN A 151 -26.09 13.94 0.11
CA ASN A 151 -25.01 14.85 -0.28
C ASN A 151 -23.66 14.56 0.42
N LYS A 152 -23.50 13.33 0.95
CA LYS A 152 -22.30 12.91 1.66
C LYS A 152 -21.34 12.19 0.70
N LEU A 153 -20.09 12.63 0.74
CA LEU A 153 -18.97 11.96 0.09
C LEU A 153 -18.31 10.99 1.08
N VAL A 154 -18.01 9.78 0.61
CA VAL A 154 -17.38 8.73 1.42
C VAL A 154 -16.03 8.37 0.80
N PRO A 155 -14.93 8.44 1.57
CA PRO A 155 -13.62 7.99 1.11
C PRO A 155 -13.65 6.52 0.70
N ARG A 156 -12.97 6.20 -0.39
CA ARG A 156 -12.81 4.85 -0.92
C ARG A 156 -11.44 4.70 -1.54
N LEU A 157 -10.89 3.49 -1.53
CA LEU A 157 -9.71 3.16 -2.30
C LEU A 157 -10.14 2.55 -3.63
N LEU A 158 -9.73 3.17 -4.73
CA LEU A 158 -9.87 2.62 -6.08
C LEU A 158 -8.54 1.97 -6.45
N GLY A 159 -8.53 0.65 -6.58
CA GLY A 159 -7.36 -0.11 -6.97
C GLY A 159 -7.39 -0.50 -8.43
N ILE A 160 -6.27 -0.39 -9.12
CA ILE A 160 -6.08 -0.82 -10.51
C ILE A 160 -5.02 -1.91 -10.52
N THR A 161 -5.36 -3.03 -11.19
CA THR A 161 -4.45 -4.17 -11.43
C THR A 161 -4.38 -4.43 -12.93
N LYS A 162 -3.48 -5.32 -13.36
CA LYS A 162 -3.40 -5.76 -14.76
C LYS A 162 -4.67 -6.47 -15.29
N GLU A 163 -5.55 -6.93 -14.40
CA GLU A 163 -6.70 -7.77 -14.76
C GLU A 163 -8.04 -7.16 -14.33
N SER A 164 -8.04 -6.25 -13.37
CA SER A 164 -9.27 -5.75 -12.75
C SER A 164 -9.11 -4.36 -12.12
N VAL A 165 -10.24 -3.67 -12.02
CA VAL A 165 -10.46 -2.54 -11.12
C VAL A 165 -11.10 -3.06 -9.84
N VAL A 166 -10.59 -2.67 -8.68
CA VAL A 166 -11.13 -3.05 -7.37
C VAL A 166 -11.57 -1.83 -6.58
N ARG A 167 -12.70 -1.97 -5.90
CA ARG A 167 -13.22 -0.99 -4.94
C ARG A 167 -12.98 -1.53 -3.55
N VAL A 168 -12.24 -0.79 -2.74
CA VAL A 168 -11.76 -1.24 -1.43
C VAL A 168 -12.18 -0.25 -0.35
N ASP A 169 -12.65 -0.76 0.79
CA ASP A 169 -12.96 0.08 1.95
C ASP A 169 -11.73 0.79 2.48
N GLU A 170 -11.83 2.10 2.62
CA GLU A 170 -10.67 2.92 3.00
C GLU A 170 -10.19 2.61 4.42
N ARG A 171 -11.07 2.15 5.32
CA ARG A 171 -10.70 1.87 6.71
C ARG A 171 -10.33 0.40 6.93
N THR A 172 -11.20 -0.53 6.53
CA THR A 172 -10.98 -1.97 6.76
C THR A 172 -10.04 -2.60 5.74
N LYS A 173 -9.80 -1.91 4.61
CA LYS A 173 -9.03 -2.42 3.45
C LYS A 173 -9.64 -3.68 2.82
N GLU A 174 -10.92 -3.96 3.09
CA GLU A 174 -11.64 -5.07 2.47
C GLU A 174 -12.08 -4.74 1.04
N ILE A 175 -11.92 -5.72 0.15
CA ILE A 175 -12.41 -5.63 -1.23
C ILE A 175 -13.93 -5.72 -1.22
N MET A 176 -14.59 -4.64 -1.62
CA MET A 176 -16.04 -4.55 -1.69
C MET A 176 -16.59 -4.99 -3.04
N LYS A 177 -15.86 -4.69 -4.12
CA LYS A 177 -16.26 -5.05 -5.48
C LYS A 177 -15.03 -5.14 -6.37
N THR A 178 -15.08 -6.07 -7.31
CA THR A 178 -14.07 -6.26 -8.35
C THR A 178 -14.76 -6.25 -9.69
N TRP A 179 -14.21 -5.49 -10.64
CA TRP A 179 -14.61 -5.47 -12.04
C TRP A 179 -13.43 -5.93 -12.89
N PRO A 180 -13.53 -7.02 -13.65
CA PRO A 180 -12.51 -7.37 -14.63
C PRO A 180 -12.32 -6.22 -15.63
N LEU A 181 -11.09 -5.93 -16.04
CA LEU A 181 -10.83 -4.87 -17.02
C LEU A 181 -11.54 -5.12 -18.35
N THR A 182 -11.80 -6.39 -18.69
CA THR A 182 -12.56 -6.78 -19.88
C THR A 182 -14.02 -6.31 -19.86
N THR A 183 -14.58 -5.94 -18.71
CA THR A 183 -15.93 -5.38 -18.61
C THR A 183 -15.96 -3.86 -18.70
N VAL A 184 -14.80 -3.18 -18.71
CA VAL A 184 -14.72 -1.73 -18.86
C VAL A 184 -14.87 -1.39 -20.35
N ARG A 185 -15.98 -0.73 -20.71
CA ARG A 185 -16.24 -0.30 -22.08
C ARG A 185 -15.48 0.97 -22.44
N ARG A 186 -15.45 1.93 -21.52
CA ARG A 186 -14.74 3.22 -21.66
C ARG A 186 -14.56 3.86 -20.28
N TRP A 187 -13.66 4.82 -20.20
CA TRP A 187 -13.45 5.65 -19.02
C TRP A 187 -13.32 7.12 -19.42
N ALA A 188 -13.54 8.01 -18.46
CA ALA A 188 -13.35 9.44 -18.63
C ALA A 188 -12.70 10.03 -17.38
N ALA A 189 -11.59 10.75 -17.58
CA ALA A 189 -10.93 11.56 -16.57
C ALA A 189 -11.34 13.02 -16.72
N SER A 190 -11.44 13.71 -15.59
CA SER A 190 -11.52 15.17 -15.51
C SER A 190 -10.65 15.65 -14.34
N PRO A 191 -10.39 16.96 -14.22
CA PRO A 191 -9.55 17.49 -13.13
C PRO A 191 -10.03 17.14 -11.72
N ASN A 192 -11.32 16.84 -11.55
CA ASN A 192 -11.94 16.58 -10.23
C ASN A 192 -12.75 15.28 -10.16
N SER A 193 -12.73 14.45 -11.21
CA SER A 193 -13.48 13.20 -11.22
C SER A 193 -12.89 12.16 -12.16
N PHE A 194 -13.22 10.90 -11.88
CA PHE A 194 -12.93 9.78 -12.77
C PHE A 194 -14.19 8.93 -12.88
N THR A 195 -14.52 8.47 -14.09
CA THR A 195 -15.75 7.71 -14.35
C THR A 195 -15.45 6.48 -15.20
N LEU A 196 -15.97 5.33 -14.77
CA LEU A 196 -15.96 4.07 -15.48
C LEU A 196 -17.36 3.75 -16.03
N ASP A 197 -17.42 3.39 -17.31
CA ASP A 197 -18.58 2.83 -17.97
C ASP A 197 -18.33 1.35 -18.26
N PHE A 198 -19.20 0.49 -17.73
CA PHE A 198 -19.12 -0.95 -17.91
C PHE A 198 -20.04 -1.47 -19.03
N GLY A 199 -20.70 -0.59 -19.79
CA GLY A 199 -21.63 -0.97 -20.85
C GLY A 199 -22.71 -1.92 -20.36
N ASP A 200 -22.92 -3.02 -21.09
CA ASP A 200 -23.99 -3.98 -20.80
C ASP A 200 -23.77 -4.76 -19.50
N TYR A 201 -22.59 -4.65 -18.87
CA TYR A 201 -22.31 -5.27 -17.58
C TYR A 201 -22.84 -4.45 -16.38
N SER A 202 -23.30 -3.21 -16.59
CA SER A 202 -23.89 -2.39 -15.52
C SER A 202 -24.73 -1.22 -16.06
N ASP A 203 -25.97 -1.09 -15.61
CA ASP A 203 -26.88 0.01 -15.99
C ASP A 203 -26.49 1.39 -15.45
N THR A 204 -25.38 1.49 -14.72
CA THR A 204 -24.94 2.73 -14.07
C THR A 204 -23.44 2.88 -14.16
N TYR A 205 -22.99 4.10 -14.46
CA TYR A 205 -21.59 4.47 -14.37
C TYR A 205 -21.10 4.43 -12.92
N TYR A 206 -19.83 4.06 -12.75
CA TYR A 206 -19.14 4.24 -11.49
C TYR A 206 -18.30 5.50 -11.57
N SER A 207 -18.74 6.55 -10.86
CA SER A 207 -18.09 7.86 -10.85
C SER A 207 -17.60 8.21 -9.45
N VAL A 208 -16.38 8.73 -9.38
CA VAL A 208 -15.71 9.13 -8.14
C VAL A 208 -15.12 10.52 -8.28
N GLN A 209 -15.06 11.25 -7.18
CA GLN A 209 -14.32 12.50 -7.09
C GLN A 209 -12.87 12.23 -6.72
N THR A 210 -11.95 12.81 -7.50
CA THR A 210 -10.51 12.68 -7.32
C THR A 210 -9.79 13.77 -8.10
N THR A 211 -8.66 14.25 -7.59
CA THR A 211 -7.75 15.15 -8.31
C THR A 211 -6.75 14.39 -9.18
N GLU A 212 -6.75 13.05 -9.09
CA GLU A 212 -5.80 12.15 -9.75
C GLU A 212 -6.42 11.46 -10.97
N GLY A 213 -7.51 12.00 -11.55
CA GLY A 213 -8.23 11.39 -12.66
C GLY A 213 -7.34 11.02 -13.86
N GLU A 214 -6.41 11.91 -14.22
CA GLU A 214 -5.43 11.69 -15.30
C GLU A 214 -4.41 10.60 -14.97
N GLN A 215 -4.07 10.39 -13.69
CA GLN A 215 -3.12 9.33 -13.30
C GLN A 215 -3.78 7.95 -13.25
N ILE A 216 -5.10 7.92 -13.08
CA ILE A 216 -5.91 6.69 -13.09
C ILE A 216 -6.17 6.23 -14.53
N SER A 217 -6.27 7.18 -15.48
CA SER A 217 -6.47 6.92 -16.91
C SER A 217 -5.24 6.33 -17.60
#